data_AF-A0AAP7QQA5-F1
#
_entry.id   AF-A0AAP7QQA5-F1
#
_cell.length_a   1.000
_cell.length_b   1.000
_cell.length_c   1.000
_cell.angle_alpha   90.00
_cell.angle_beta   90.00
_cell.angle_gamma   90.00
#
_symmetry.space_group_name_H-M   'P 1'
#
loop_
_entity.id
_entity.type
_entity.pdbx_description
1 polymer ?
#
loop_
_entity_poly.entity_id
_entity_poly.type
_entity_poly.pdbx_seq_one_letter_code
_entity_poly.pdbx_strand_id
1 'polypeptide(L)'
;MQGWFLYLAKHAGRSETHYQLNPEIVPAGWAKTGRVWGYCGDWPTDTPFELETSHKAFCAFRRICRGWRRADARTSNIGTRARRISSARRMLKCNDRRKSEVRGVSEWIPLDLSLTAGYWCMGMHPMPDEERRQIEI
;
A
#
# COMPACT_ATOMS: atom_id res chain seq x y z
N MET A 1 -24.32 -2.61 -0.89
CA MET A 1 -23.78 -1.94 -2.11
C MET A 1 -22.36 -2.40 -2.50
N GLN A 2 -21.64 -3.21 -1.69
CA GLN A 2 -20.27 -3.68 -1.99
C GLN A 2 -20.14 -4.68 -3.16
N GLY A 3 -21.15 -5.52 -3.39
CA GLY A 3 -21.05 -6.64 -4.35
C GLY A 3 -20.94 -6.22 -5.81
N TRP A 4 -21.60 -5.12 -6.18
CA TRP A 4 -21.62 -4.60 -7.55
C TRP A 4 -20.23 -4.08 -7.99
N PHE A 5 -19.55 -3.33 -7.12
CA PHE A 5 -18.20 -2.82 -7.43
C PHE A 5 -17.15 -3.93 -7.51
N LEU A 6 -17.27 -4.98 -6.69
CA LEU A 6 -16.40 -6.16 -6.76
C LEU A 6 -16.62 -6.95 -8.06
N TYR A 7 -17.88 -7.08 -8.49
CA TYR A 7 -18.24 -7.68 -9.78
C TYR A 7 -17.63 -6.88 -10.94
N LEU A 8 -17.86 -5.56 -10.98
CA LEU A 8 -17.29 -4.68 -11.98
C LEU A 8 -15.75 -4.75 -12.02
N ALA A 9 -15.07 -4.71 -10.87
CA ALA A 9 -13.62 -4.80 -10.81
C ALA A 9 -13.06 -6.11 -11.41
N LYS A 10 -13.74 -7.24 -11.16
CA LYS A 10 -13.35 -8.55 -11.71
C LYS A 10 -13.55 -8.63 -13.22
N HIS A 11 -14.64 -8.06 -13.73
CA HIS A 11 -14.98 -8.12 -15.15
C HIS A 11 -14.22 -7.09 -15.98
N ALA A 12 -13.86 -5.96 -15.39
CA ALA A 12 -13.11 -4.89 -16.05
C ALA A 12 -11.59 -5.09 -16.07
N GLY A 13 -11.05 -5.99 -15.24
CA GLY A 13 -9.63 -6.36 -15.24
C GLY A 13 -9.26 -7.43 -16.27
N ARG A 14 -10.22 -7.94 -17.05
CA ARG A 14 -10.00 -9.01 -18.05
C ARG A 14 -9.97 -8.41 -19.45
N SER A 15 -9.01 -8.84 -20.27
CA SER A 15 -8.91 -8.43 -21.67
C SER A 15 -10.08 -8.98 -22.49
N GLU A 16 -10.43 -8.28 -23.57
CA GLU A 16 -11.44 -8.64 -24.56
C GLU A 16 -11.34 -10.08 -25.11
N THR A 17 -10.16 -10.70 -25.01
CA THR A 17 -9.86 -12.06 -25.48
C THR A 17 -10.19 -13.17 -24.47
N HIS A 18 -10.67 -12.85 -23.27
CA HIS A 18 -11.00 -13.85 -22.26
C HIS A 18 -12.28 -14.60 -22.64
N TYR A 19 -12.30 -15.94 -22.54
CA TYR A 19 -13.44 -16.80 -22.92
C TYR A 19 -14.81 -16.48 -22.26
N GLN A 20 -14.79 -15.63 -21.21
CA GLN A 20 -16.00 -15.16 -20.50
C GLN A 20 -16.60 -13.90 -21.14
N LEU A 21 -15.91 -13.35 -22.14
CA LEU A 21 -16.30 -12.22 -22.98
C LEU A 21 -16.49 -12.74 -24.42
N ASN A 22 -17.31 -13.79 -24.59
CA ASN A 22 -17.67 -14.31 -25.93
C ASN A 22 -18.30 -13.16 -26.74
N PRO A 23 -17.75 -12.80 -27.92
CA PRO A 23 -18.31 -11.76 -28.79
C PRO A 23 -19.79 -11.95 -29.14
N GLU A 24 -20.28 -13.19 -29.13
CA GLU A 24 -21.69 -13.52 -29.40
C GLU A 24 -22.63 -13.14 -28.24
N ILE A 25 -22.10 -13.01 -27.02
CA ILE A 25 -22.87 -12.74 -25.79
C ILE A 25 -22.76 -11.25 -25.40
N VAL A 26 -21.68 -10.59 -25.80
CA VAL A 26 -21.41 -9.19 -25.45
C VAL A 26 -22.17 -8.25 -26.41
N PRO A 27 -22.94 -7.26 -25.92
CA PRO A 27 -23.66 -6.32 -26.78
C PRO A 27 -22.75 -5.59 -27.78
N ALA A 28 -23.25 -5.42 -29.02
CA ALA A 28 -22.56 -4.65 -30.05
C ALA A 28 -22.28 -3.21 -29.55
N GLY A 29 -21.00 -2.84 -29.50
CA GLY A 29 -20.53 -1.55 -28.95
C GLY A 29 -19.65 -1.68 -27.70
N TRP A 30 -19.66 -2.83 -27.02
CA TRP A 30 -18.80 -3.11 -25.85
C TRP A 30 -17.47 -3.78 -26.23
N ALA A 31 -17.12 -3.77 -27.52
CA ALA A 31 -15.89 -4.33 -28.07
C ALA A 31 -14.62 -3.70 -27.46
N LYS A 32 -14.69 -2.43 -27.02
CA LYS A 32 -13.68 -1.81 -26.17
C LYS A 32 -14.21 -1.77 -24.75
N THR A 33 -14.07 -2.86 -23.99
CA THR A 33 -14.20 -2.74 -22.53
C THR A 33 -13.14 -1.76 -22.07
N GLY A 34 -13.56 -0.56 -21.64
CA GLY A 34 -12.65 0.48 -21.20
C GLY A 34 -11.66 -0.09 -20.17
N ARG A 35 -10.38 0.25 -20.29
CA ARG A 35 -9.41 -0.06 -19.23
C ARG A 35 -9.89 0.66 -17.97
N VAL A 36 -10.58 -0.05 -17.08
CA VAL A 36 -11.08 0.54 -15.82
C VAL A 36 -9.92 0.96 -14.91
N TRP A 37 -8.69 0.55 -15.23
CA TRP A 37 -7.49 0.79 -14.43
C TRP A 37 -6.40 1.57 -15.17
N GLY A 38 -6.76 2.34 -16.21
CA GLY A 38 -5.88 3.37 -16.74
C GLY A 38 -6.09 4.67 -15.97
N TYR A 39 -5.04 5.20 -15.34
CA TYR A 39 -5.04 6.57 -14.82
C TYR A 39 -5.41 7.52 -15.98
N CYS A 40 -6.60 8.11 -15.91
CA CYS A 40 -7.06 9.13 -16.86
C CYS A 40 -7.82 10.22 -16.09
N GLY A 41 -7.47 11.47 -16.39
CA GLY A 41 -8.06 12.67 -15.78
C GLY A 41 -7.40 13.14 -14.49
N ASP A 42 -7.81 14.33 -14.05
CA ASP A 42 -7.40 14.96 -12.79
C ASP A 42 -8.29 14.45 -11.65
N TRP A 43 -7.88 13.35 -11.04
CA TRP A 43 -8.56 12.87 -9.83
C TRP A 43 -8.23 13.82 -8.67
N PRO A 44 -9.20 14.13 -7.80
CA PRO A 44 -8.91 14.85 -6.57
C PRO A 44 -7.96 14.01 -5.73
N THR A 45 -6.72 14.48 -5.59
CA THR A 45 -5.72 13.91 -4.69
C THR A 45 -5.66 14.73 -3.42
N ASP A 46 -5.53 14.07 -2.28
CA ASP A 46 -5.21 14.76 -1.04
C ASP A 46 -3.72 15.10 -0.99
N THR A 47 -3.36 16.14 -0.26
CA THR A 47 -1.95 16.52 -0.09
C THR A 47 -1.25 15.45 0.77
N PRO A 48 -0.12 14.87 0.32
CA PRO A 48 0.59 13.90 1.11
C PRO A 48 1.03 14.48 2.46
N PHE A 49 0.93 13.67 3.52
CA PHE A 49 1.53 14.04 4.80
C PHE A 49 3.03 13.72 4.75
N GLU A 50 3.86 14.76 4.79
CA GLU A 50 5.31 14.63 4.73
C GLU A 50 5.90 14.65 6.15
N LEU A 51 6.76 13.66 6.43
CA LEU A 51 7.49 13.56 7.69
C LEU A 51 8.98 13.49 7.40
N GLU A 52 9.69 14.53 7.79
CA GLU A 52 11.15 14.51 7.78
C GLU A 52 11.68 13.84 9.04
N THR A 53 12.58 12.87 8.88
CA THR A 53 12.96 11.99 9.98
C THR A 53 14.32 11.35 9.79
N SER A 54 14.90 10.90 10.90
CA SER A 54 16.20 10.23 10.89
C SER A 54 16.08 8.85 10.25
N HIS A 55 17.17 8.38 9.63
CA HIS A 55 17.20 7.02 9.07
C HIS A 55 16.85 5.94 10.11
N LYS A 56 17.24 6.16 11.38
CA LYS A 56 16.94 5.26 12.50
C LYS A 56 15.44 5.23 12.80
N ALA A 57 14.78 6.39 12.86
CA ALA A 57 13.34 6.50 13.03
C ALA A 57 12.58 5.82 11.88
N PHE A 58 12.98 6.05 10.63
CA PHE A 58 12.39 5.36 9.47
C PHE A 58 12.49 3.83 9.58
N CYS A 59 13.66 3.31 9.96
CA CYS A 59 13.84 1.88 10.15
C CYS A 59 13.00 1.31 11.31
N ALA A 60 12.85 2.05 12.40
CA ALA A 60 12.00 1.67 13.53
C ALA A 60 10.52 1.65 13.14
N PHE A 61 10.04 2.71 12.49
CA PHE A 61 8.66 2.83 11.99
C PHE A 61 8.25 1.62 11.15
N ARG A 62 9.07 1.25 10.16
CA ARG A 62 8.80 0.08 9.31
C ARG A 62 8.63 -1.22 10.10
N ARG A 63 9.44 -1.42 11.15
CA ARG A 63 9.37 -2.62 12.00
C ARG A 63 8.08 -2.63 12.82
N ILE A 64 7.61 -1.47 13.30
CA ILE A 64 6.31 -1.33 13.98
C ILE A 64 5.17 -1.65 13.02
N CYS A 65 5.16 -1.05 11.82
CA CYS A 65 4.15 -1.34 10.80
C CYS A 65 4.05 -2.84 10.50
N ARG A 66 5.20 -3.52 10.37
CA ARG A 66 5.24 -4.98 10.22
C ARG A 66 4.65 -5.72 11.42
N GLY A 67 4.93 -5.25 12.63
CA GLY A 67 4.39 -5.79 13.88
C GLY A 67 2.87 -5.66 13.94
N TRP A 68 2.36 -4.46 13.69
CA TRP A 68 0.93 -4.17 13.57
C TRP A 68 0.27 -5.05 12.51
N ARG A 69 0.87 -5.14 11.31
CA ARG A 69 0.32 -5.93 10.20
C ARG A 69 0.20 -7.40 10.55
N ARG A 70 1.17 -7.92 11.32
CA ARG A 70 1.15 -9.29 11.84
C ARG A 70 0.05 -9.49 12.89
N ALA A 71 -0.22 -8.49 13.72
CA ALA A 71 -1.33 -8.51 14.66
C ALA A 71 -2.68 -8.52 13.92
N ASP A 72 -2.89 -7.64 12.94
CA ASP A 72 -4.08 -7.65 12.06
C ASP A 72 -4.24 -8.99 11.33
N ALA A 73 -3.16 -9.55 10.80
CA ALA A 73 -3.23 -10.86 10.13
C ALA A 73 -3.68 -11.99 11.07
N ARG A 74 -3.47 -11.85 12.39
CA ARG A 74 -3.91 -12.81 13.42
C ARG A 74 -5.33 -12.59 13.90
N THR A 75 -5.97 -11.46 13.62
CA THR A 75 -7.40 -11.25 13.90
C THR A 75 -8.28 -11.76 12.77
N SER A 76 -7.70 -11.95 11.57
CA SER A 76 -8.41 -12.50 10.42
C SER A 76 -8.88 -13.95 10.65
N ASN A 77 -10.19 -14.15 10.53
CA ASN A 77 -10.87 -15.46 10.53
C ASN A 77 -11.11 -16.02 9.12
N ILE A 78 -10.48 -15.42 8.11
CA ILE A 78 -10.59 -15.84 6.72
C ILE A 78 -9.59 -16.98 6.48
N GLY A 79 -9.94 -17.96 5.63
CA GLY A 79 -9.08 -19.11 5.26
C GLY A 79 -7.71 -18.75 4.66
N THR A 80 -7.40 -17.47 4.47
CA THR A 80 -6.10 -16.95 4.01
C THR A 80 -5.18 -16.48 5.14
N ARG A 81 -5.54 -16.67 6.42
CA ARG A 81 -4.77 -16.23 7.59
C ARG A 81 -3.27 -16.55 7.51
N ALA A 82 -2.92 -17.80 7.22
CA ALA A 82 -1.52 -18.23 7.13
C ALA A 82 -0.73 -17.47 6.05
N ARG A 83 -1.35 -17.22 4.89
CA ARG A 83 -0.74 -16.44 3.80
C ARG A 83 -0.53 -14.98 4.19
N ARG A 84 -1.52 -14.36 4.86
CA ARG A 84 -1.40 -12.97 5.38
C ARG A 84 -0.25 -12.84 6.38
N ILE A 85 -0.13 -13.79 7.31
CA ILE A 85 0.98 -13.83 8.27
C ILE A 85 2.32 -14.00 7.56
N SER A 86 2.40 -14.90 6.57
CA SER A 86 3.62 -15.09 5.77
C SER A 86 4.01 -13.83 4.98
N SER A 87 3.04 -13.13 4.39
CA SER A 87 3.25 -11.86 3.69
C SER A 87 3.83 -10.80 4.62
N ALA A 88 3.17 -10.56 5.77
CA ALA A 88 3.61 -9.60 6.77
C ALA A 88 5.05 -9.89 7.25
N ARG A 89 5.40 -11.16 7.48
CA ARG A 89 6.77 -11.54 7.89
C ARG A 89 7.82 -11.22 6.83
N ARG A 90 7.47 -11.30 5.55
CA ARG A 90 8.39 -11.17 4.41
C ARG A 90 8.45 -9.76 3.81
N MET A 91 7.51 -8.86 4.15
CA MET A 91 7.38 -7.56 3.47
C MET A 91 8.64 -6.67 3.48
N LEU A 92 9.47 -6.78 4.53
CA LEU A 92 10.74 -6.04 4.66
C LEU A 92 11.98 -6.89 4.29
N LYS A 93 11.81 -8.15 3.88
CA LYS A 93 12.94 -9.02 3.54
C LYS A 93 13.56 -8.56 2.22
N CYS A 94 14.84 -8.21 2.24
CA CYS A 94 15.63 -7.90 1.06
C CYS A 94 17.07 -8.32 1.31
N ASN A 95 17.69 -9.01 0.35
CA ASN A 95 19.08 -9.49 0.47
C ASN A 95 20.10 -8.39 0.13
N ASP A 96 19.67 -7.32 -0.56
CA ASP A 96 20.49 -6.17 -0.89
C ASP A 96 20.29 -5.09 0.18
N ARG A 97 21.37 -4.75 0.89
CA ARG A 97 21.34 -3.76 1.97
C ARG A 97 20.88 -2.39 1.50
N ARG A 98 21.39 -1.91 0.37
CA ARG A 98 21.09 -0.56 -0.14
C ARG A 98 19.60 -0.42 -0.44
N LYS A 99 19.01 -1.46 -1.05
CA LYS A 99 17.55 -1.51 -1.31
C LYS A 99 16.75 -1.71 -0.03
N SER A 100 17.23 -2.52 0.91
CA SER A 100 16.57 -2.77 2.19
C SER A 100 16.41 -1.50 3.03
N GLU A 101 17.42 -0.64 3.01
CA GLU A 101 17.47 0.59 3.80
C GLU A 101 16.40 1.60 3.38
N VAL A 102 16.06 1.69 2.09
CA VAL A 102 15.08 2.64 1.54
C VAL A 102 13.70 2.02 1.24
N ARG A 103 13.55 0.70 1.39
CA ARG A 103 12.28 0.02 1.09
C ARG A 103 11.17 0.46 2.04
N GLY A 104 10.09 1.00 1.48
CA GLY A 104 8.89 1.39 2.22
C GLY A 104 8.04 0.21 2.73
N VAL A 105 6.90 0.55 3.33
CA VAL A 105 5.91 -0.39 3.87
C VAL A 105 4.84 -0.64 2.80
N SER A 106 4.78 -1.86 2.25
CA SER A 106 3.80 -2.22 1.22
C SER A 106 2.44 -2.65 1.79
N GLU A 107 1.86 -1.87 2.70
CA GLU A 107 0.58 -2.18 3.35
C GLU A 107 -0.27 -0.93 3.52
N TRP A 108 -1.59 -1.12 3.52
CA TRP A 108 -2.57 -0.07 3.81
C TRP A 108 -2.75 0.03 5.32
N ILE A 109 -2.29 1.14 5.91
CA ILE A 109 -2.36 1.42 7.34
C ILE A 109 -3.24 2.67 7.52
N PRO A 110 -4.18 2.67 8.49
CA PRO A 110 -4.90 3.89 8.84
C PRO A 110 -3.95 5.07 9.11
N LEU A 111 -4.29 6.25 8.59
CA LEU A 111 -3.42 7.42 8.62
C LEU A 111 -3.03 7.80 10.05
N ASP A 112 -4.02 7.91 10.94
CA ASP A 112 -3.87 8.17 12.37
C ASP A 112 -2.87 7.22 13.05
N LEU A 113 -3.00 5.92 12.79
CA LEU A 113 -2.10 4.92 13.33
C LEU A 113 -0.68 5.05 12.77
N SER A 114 -0.56 5.33 11.47
CA SER A 114 0.75 5.52 10.82
C SER A 114 1.46 6.77 11.35
N LEU A 115 0.75 7.88 11.54
CA LEU A 115 1.28 9.12 12.11
C LEU A 115 1.68 8.91 13.57
N THR A 116 0.84 8.26 14.37
CA THR A 116 1.14 7.96 15.78
C THR A 116 2.43 7.15 15.91
N ALA A 117 2.58 6.08 15.10
CA ALA A 117 3.79 5.27 15.08
C ALA A 117 5.01 6.06 14.58
N GLY A 118 4.82 6.92 13.57
CA GLY A 118 5.86 7.79 13.02
C GLY A 118 6.40 8.76 14.06
N TYR A 119 5.52 9.55 14.69
CA TYR A 119 5.90 10.49 15.74
C TYR A 119 6.54 9.81 16.95
N TRP A 120 6.04 8.63 17.36
CA TRP A 120 6.67 7.87 18.44
C TRP A 120 8.11 7.46 18.08
N CYS A 121 8.34 7.00 16.85
CA CYS A 121 9.67 6.65 16.36
C CYS A 121 10.60 7.87 16.27
N MET A 122 10.08 9.02 15.85
CA MET A 122 10.82 10.29 15.80
C MET A 122 11.26 10.73 17.20
N GLY A 123 10.40 10.58 18.21
CA GLY A 123 10.74 10.89 19.61
C GLY A 123 11.84 9.99 20.17
N MET A 124 11.83 8.70 19.80
CA MET A 124 12.85 7.72 20.24
C MET A 124 14.17 7.84 19.46
N HIS A 125 14.11 8.34 18.24
CA HIS A 125 15.25 8.48 17.32
C HIS A 125 15.25 9.87 16.69
N PRO A 126 15.53 10.92 17.48
CA PRO A 126 15.49 12.30 17.01
C PRO A 126 16.47 12.53 15.86
N MET A 127 16.14 13.47 14.98
CA MET A 127 17.07 13.97 13.97
C MET A 127 18.31 14.56 14.65
N PRO A 128 19.52 14.26 14.14
CA PRO A 128 20.74 14.95 14.57
C PRO A 128 20.60 16.46 14.40
N ASP A 129 21.18 17.25 15.31
CA ASP A 129 21.04 18.71 15.31
C ASP A 129 21.62 19.39 14.06
N GLU A 130 22.55 18.73 13.35
CA GLU A 130 23.13 19.22 12.10
C GLU A 130 22.18 19.12 10.89
N GLU A 131 21.28 18.13 10.87
CA GLU A 131 20.32 17.94 9.77
C GLU A 131 19.09 18.86 9.89
N ARG A 132 18.84 19.45 11.07
CA ARG A 132 17.74 20.41 11.28
C ARG A 132 17.97 21.77 10.60
N ARG A 133 19.19 22.07 10.16
CA ARG A 133 19.59 23.40 9.65
C ARG A 133 19.44 23.60 8.14
N GLN A 134 19.01 22.58 7.38
CA GLN A 134 18.90 22.69 5.91
C GLN A 134 17.51 23.10 5.39
N ILE A 135 16.59 23.49 6.27
CA ILE A 135 15.22 23.82 5.88
C ILE A 135 14.97 25.33 6.11
N GLU A 136 15.67 26.16 5.34
CA GLU A 136 15.21 27.51 5.00
C GLU A 136 15.31 27.62 3.48
N ILE A 137 14.17 27.44 2.80
CA ILE A 137 13.94 27.87 1.40
C ILE A 137 12.94 29.01 1.47
#